data_AF-A0AA48HM59-F1
#
_entry.id   AF-A0AA48HM59-F1
#
_cell.length_a   1.000
_cell.length_b   1.000
_cell.length_c   1.000
_cell.angle_alpha   90.00
_cell.angle_beta   90.00
_cell.angle_gamma   90.00
#
_symmetry.space_group_name_H-M   'P 1'
#
loop_
_entity.id
_entity.type
_entity.pdbx_description
1 polymer ?
#
loop_
_entity_poly.entity_id
_entity_poly.type
_entity_poly.pdbx_seq_one_letter_code
_entity_poly.pdbx_strand_id
1 'polypeptide(L)'
;MLLAFAEKTLSGLVFSALVVGIASYFGQASIFDPIILICFIAIAIAFRRNIDLVSICSVFIAERALEELMWRFLENTIWFKIPSYFILIIICLFLSNGLIRLYSISFLTLAASIEAYWYFTDYNAPFVIWYCYLLTILIVIRRFLRMRVFWLIEVNPKWSPTPLALDSQLLLANIGFIVSASLMAFEYYVRHLTGFSDLVVVYNIFPYFNHTLSMFMIYMIIVQSIQHLKAIELEA
;
A
#
# COMPACT_ATOMS: atom_id res chain seq x y z
N MET A 1 10.97 -7.87 -32.58
CA MET A 1 12.07 -8.47 -31.77
C MET A 1 12.17 -7.84 -30.37
N LEU A 2 12.20 -6.50 -30.24
CA LEU A 2 12.18 -5.79 -28.95
C LEU A 2 10.92 -6.06 -28.10
N LEU A 3 9.74 -6.17 -28.74
CA LEU A 3 8.48 -6.43 -28.04
C LEU A 3 8.44 -7.83 -27.41
N ALA A 4 8.84 -8.86 -28.16
CA ALA A 4 8.96 -10.23 -27.65
C ALA A 4 10.03 -10.35 -26.54
N PHE A 5 11.09 -9.55 -26.59
CA PHE A 5 12.09 -9.49 -25.52
C PHE A 5 11.53 -8.79 -24.27
N ALA A 6 10.84 -7.65 -24.43
CA ALA A 6 10.20 -6.94 -23.34
C ALA A 6 9.10 -7.79 -22.68
N GLU A 7 8.24 -8.44 -23.47
CA GLU A 7 7.16 -9.32 -22.99
C GLU A 7 7.73 -10.53 -22.24
N LYS A 8 8.81 -11.15 -22.74
CA LYS A 8 9.53 -12.24 -22.02
C LYS A 8 10.20 -11.75 -20.73
N THR A 9 10.78 -10.55 -20.73
CA THR A 9 11.47 -9.99 -19.55
C THR A 9 10.45 -9.58 -18.48
N LEU A 10 9.33 -8.97 -18.86
CA LEU A 10 8.23 -8.60 -17.97
C LEU A 10 7.54 -9.84 -17.40
N SER A 11 7.28 -10.86 -18.23
CA SER A 11 6.70 -12.12 -17.79
C SER A 11 7.67 -12.88 -16.87
N GLY A 12 8.97 -12.81 -17.14
CA GLY A 12 10.02 -13.34 -16.26
C GLY A 12 10.06 -12.64 -14.90
N LEU A 13 9.86 -11.31 -14.88
CA LEU A 13 9.73 -10.50 -13.65
C LEU A 13 8.47 -10.85 -12.86
N VAL A 14 7.32 -11.06 -13.52
CA VAL A 14 6.09 -11.57 -12.87
C VAL A 14 6.36 -12.94 -12.27
N PHE A 15 6.96 -13.84 -13.04
CA PHE A 15 7.21 -15.20 -12.62
C PHE A 15 8.21 -15.25 -11.45
N SER A 16 9.27 -14.45 -11.48
CA SER A 16 10.22 -14.35 -10.37
C SER A 16 9.57 -13.72 -9.15
N ALA A 17 8.75 -12.68 -9.30
CA ALA A 17 7.97 -12.11 -8.19
C ALA A 17 6.95 -13.12 -7.63
N LEU A 18 6.35 -13.97 -8.47
CA LEU A 18 5.44 -15.06 -8.06
C LEU A 18 6.18 -16.16 -7.30
N VAL A 19 7.31 -16.63 -7.84
CA VAL A 19 8.15 -17.66 -7.23
C VAL A 19 8.71 -17.17 -5.90
N VAL A 20 9.16 -15.92 -5.84
CA VAL A 20 9.62 -15.32 -4.59
C VAL A 20 8.44 -15.07 -3.65
N GLY A 21 7.30 -14.57 -4.14
CA GLY A 21 6.09 -14.44 -3.34
C GLY A 21 5.72 -15.76 -2.66
N ILE A 22 5.76 -16.87 -3.39
CA ILE A 22 5.55 -18.23 -2.87
C ILE A 22 6.69 -18.68 -1.95
N ALA A 23 7.95 -18.36 -2.25
CA ALA A 23 9.09 -18.70 -1.39
C ALA A 23 9.04 -17.93 -0.05
N SER A 24 8.55 -16.70 -0.06
CA SER A 24 8.36 -15.86 1.12
C SER A 24 7.24 -16.38 2.03
N TYR A 25 6.32 -17.23 1.52
CA TYR A 25 5.34 -17.94 2.37
C TYR A 25 6.02 -18.90 3.36
N PHE A 26 7.28 -19.30 3.13
CA PHE A 26 8.04 -20.22 3.99
C PHE A 26 8.90 -19.51 5.06
N GLY A 27 8.53 -18.28 5.46
CA GLY A 27 9.11 -17.62 6.63
C GLY A 27 10.16 -16.52 6.35
N GLN A 28 10.25 -16.02 5.11
CA GLN A 28 11.16 -14.92 4.73
C GLN A 28 10.38 -13.69 4.22
N ALA A 29 9.41 -13.21 5.00
CA ALA A 29 8.61 -12.04 4.65
C ALA A 29 9.48 -10.77 4.40
N SER A 30 10.63 -10.66 5.07
CA SER A 30 11.56 -9.54 4.92
C SER A 30 12.17 -9.39 3.53
N ILE A 31 12.15 -10.44 2.70
CA ILE A 31 12.70 -10.41 1.34
C ILE A 31 11.65 -9.96 0.31
N PHE A 32 10.36 -10.08 0.65
CA PHE A 32 9.28 -9.76 -0.26
C PHE A 32 9.23 -8.27 -0.60
N ASP A 33 9.25 -7.39 0.40
CA ASP A 33 9.12 -5.94 0.20
C ASP A 33 10.23 -5.34 -0.69
N PRO A 34 11.52 -5.67 -0.51
CA PRO A 34 12.57 -5.22 -1.42
C PRO A 34 12.36 -5.65 -2.87
N ILE A 35 11.81 -6.86 -3.10
CA ILE A 35 11.60 -7.38 -4.45
C ILE A 35 10.45 -6.66 -5.13
N ILE A 36 9.36 -6.41 -4.42
CA ILE A 36 8.24 -5.60 -4.90
C ILE A 36 8.75 -4.19 -5.28
N LEU A 37 9.58 -3.58 -4.43
CA LEU A 37 10.18 -2.28 -4.71
C LEU A 37 11.06 -2.30 -5.97
N ILE A 38 11.93 -3.31 -6.11
CA ILE A 38 12.77 -3.50 -7.31
C ILE A 38 11.90 -3.66 -8.56
N CYS A 39 10.79 -4.40 -8.47
CA CYS A 39 9.86 -4.55 -9.58
C CYS A 39 9.27 -3.20 -10.03
N PHE A 40 8.79 -2.37 -9.10
CA PHE A 40 8.28 -1.04 -9.44
C PHE A 40 9.35 -0.14 -10.07
N ILE A 41 10.58 -0.16 -9.54
CA ILE A 41 11.71 0.59 -10.10
C ILE A 41 12.04 0.10 -11.52
N ALA A 42 12.12 -1.21 -11.73
CA ALA A 42 12.42 -1.80 -13.02
C ALA A 42 11.35 -1.43 -14.07
N ILE A 43 10.07 -1.51 -13.71
CA ILE A 43 8.96 -1.12 -14.60
C ILE A 43 9.04 0.38 -14.91
N ALA A 44 9.25 1.24 -13.91
CA ALA A 44 9.37 2.69 -14.12
C ALA A 44 10.53 3.04 -15.07
N ILE A 45 11.68 2.36 -14.95
CA ILE A 45 12.84 2.57 -15.84
C ILE A 45 12.55 2.06 -17.25
N ALA A 46 11.99 0.84 -17.37
CA ALA A 46 11.68 0.23 -18.67
C ALA A 46 10.65 1.07 -19.45
N PHE A 47 9.66 1.63 -18.75
CA PHE A 47 8.59 2.43 -19.32
C PHE A 47 8.77 3.94 -19.11
N ARG A 48 10.02 4.43 -18.97
CA ARG A 48 10.33 5.84 -18.66
C ARG A 48 9.71 6.90 -19.58
N ARG A 49 9.29 6.52 -20.79
CA ARG A 49 8.62 7.41 -21.75
C ARG A 49 7.10 7.48 -21.54
N ASN A 50 6.51 6.49 -20.88
CA ASN A 50 5.10 6.47 -20.52
C ASN A 50 4.91 7.10 -19.14
N ILE A 51 4.46 8.36 -19.11
CA ILE A 51 4.27 9.10 -17.87
C ILE A 51 3.22 8.46 -16.96
N ASP A 52 2.20 7.81 -17.53
CA ASP A 52 1.15 7.17 -16.74
C ASP A 52 1.70 6.00 -15.93
N LEU A 53 2.44 5.08 -16.55
CA LEU A 53 3.08 3.95 -15.87
C LEU A 53 4.14 4.41 -14.87
N VAL A 54 4.97 5.40 -15.23
CA VAL A 54 5.98 5.96 -14.34
C VAL A 54 5.35 6.59 -13.12
N SER A 55 4.25 7.32 -13.28
CA SER A 55 3.55 7.98 -12.18
C SER A 55 2.93 6.98 -11.21
N ILE A 56 2.32 5.89 -11.72
CA ILE A 56 1.78 4.81 -10.88
C ILE A 56 2.90 4.14 -10.09
N CYS A 57 4.00 3.76 -10.74
CA CYS A 57 5.13 3.14 -10.06
C CYS A 57 5.76 4.08 -9.02
N SER A 58 5.87 5.38 -9.34
CA SER A 58 6.37 6.40 -8.41
C SER A 58 5.52 6.50 -7.14
N VAL A 59 4.20 6.40 -7.25
CA VAL A 59 3.30 6.41 -6.10
C VAL A 59 3.57 5.23 -5.17
N PHE A 60 3.73 4.02 -5.70
CA PHE A 60 4.04 2.83 -4.88
C PHE A 60 5.46 2.82 -4.33
N ILE A 61 6.43 3.37 -5.06
CA ILE A 61 7.79 3.58 -4.51
C ILE A 61 7.74 4.55 -3.33
N ALA A 62 6.99 5.64 -3.45
CA ALA A 62 6.79 6.60 -2.36
C ALA A 62 6.04 5.97 -1.18
N GLU A 63 5.05 5.10 -1.43
CA GLU A 63 4.37 4.32 -0.40
C GLU A 63 5.37 3.51 0.44
N ARG A 64 6.22 2.72 -0.21
CA ARG A 64 7.23 1.89 0.49
C ARG A 64 8.23 2.75 1.27
N ALA A 65 8.66 3.87 0.69
CA ALA A 65 9.54 4.81 1.39
C ALA A 65 8.87 5.42 2.63
N LEU A 66 7.58 5.76 2.56
CA LEU A 66 6.81 6.27 3.68
C LEU A 66 6.62 5.22 4.78
N GLU A 67 6.34 3.97 4.41
CA GLU A 67 6.22 2.87 5.39
C GLU A 67 7.52 2.68 6.17
N GLU A 68 8.67 2.58 5.48
CA GLU A 68 9.98 2.42 6.13
C GLU A 68 10.34 3.63 7.00
N LEU A 69 10.06 4.84 6.52
CA LEU A 69 10.30 6.08 7.28
C LEU A 69 9.45 6.10 8.57
N MET A 70 8.17 5.76 8.48
CA MET A 70 7.27 5.76 9.63
C MET A 70 7.60 4.66 10.62
N TRP A 71 8.00 3.47 10.16
CA TRP A 71 8.46 2.38 11.02
C TRP A 71 9.62 2.83 11.90
N ARG A 72 10.67 3.39 11.28
CA ARG A 72 11.85 3.91 12.00
C ARG A 72 11.53 5.07 12.93
N PHE A 73 10.58 5.93 12.55
CA PHE A 73 10.16 7.04 13.40
C PHE A 73 9.45 6.56 14.67
N LEU A 74 8.61 5.53 14.53
CA LEU A 74 7.83 4.99 15.64
C LEU A 74 8.68 4.17 16.62
N GLU A 75 9.66 3.41 16.14
CA GLU A 75 10.56 2.61 16.98
C GLU A 75 11.33 3.48 17.99
N ASN A 76 11.71 4.69 17.58
CA ASN A 76 12.56 5.58 18.38
C ASN A 76 11.80 6.53 19.32
N THR A 77 10.46 6.59 19.26
CA THR A 77 9.75 7.70 19.92
C THR A 77 8.40 7.34 20.54
N ILE A 78 8.44 6.78 21.77
CA ILE A 78 7.26 6.41 22.56
C ILE A 78 6.37 7.63 22.91
N TRP A 79 6.97 8.80 23.15
CA TRP A 79 6.26 10.00 23.62
C TRP A 79 5.33 10.64 22.58
N PHE A 80 5.46 10.32 21.29
CA PHE A 80 4.63 10.92 20.22
C PHE A 80 3.41 10.08 19.84
N LYS A 81 3.13 8.96 20.53
CA LYS A 81 2.02 8.07 20.18
C LYS A 81 0.66 8.76 20.20
N ILE A 82 0.26 9.38 21.32
CA ILE A 82 -1.06 10.03 21.44
C ILE A 82 -1.22 11.22 20.46
N PRO A 83 -0.27 12.17 20.37
CA PRO A 83 -0.34 13.25 19.38
C PRO A 83 -0.44 12.76 17.93
N SER A 84 0.20 11.62 17.61
CA SER A 84 0.15 11.09 16.25
C SER A 84 -1.26 10.71 15.81
N TYR A 85 -2.10 10.15 16.69
CA TYR A 85 -3.49 9.83 16.35
C TYR A 85 -4.27 11.06 15.87
N PHE A 86 -4.08 12.22 16.50
CA PHE A 86 -4.71 13.46 16.07
C PHE A 86 -4.26 13.86 14.66
N ILE A 87 -2.96 13.74 14.38
CA ILE A 87 -2.40 14.02 13.05
C ILE A 87 -2.98 13.04 12.01
N LEU A 88 -3.06 11.75 12.33
CA LEU A 88 -3.64 10.74 11.43
C LEU A 88 -5.12 11.02 11.14
N ILE A 89 -5.90 11.42 12.16
CA ILE A 89 -7.31 11.81 12.00
C ILE A 89 -7.43 13.04 11.10
N ILE A 90 -6.59 14.06 11.30
CA ILE A 90 -6.56 15.26 10.46
C ILE A 90 -6.26 14.89 9.00
N ILE A 91 -5.24 14.06 8.76
CA ILE A 91 -4.91 13.59 7.41
C ILE A 91 -6.11 12.88 6.78
N CYS A 92 -6.78 12.00 7.53
CA CYS A 92 -7.98 11.30 7.06
C CYS A 92 -9.12 12.27 6.73
N LEU A 93 -9.38 13.28 7.57
CA LEU A 93 -10.41 14.30 7.34
C LEU A 93 -10.22 15.03 6.01
N PHE A 94 -8.99 15.39 5.67
CA PHE A 94 -8.69 16.15 4.45
C PHE A 94 -8.52 15.30 3.19
N LEU A 95 -7.95 14.09 3.30
CA LEU A 95 -7.57 13.30 2.12
C LEU A 95 -8.56 12.21 1.73
N SER A 96 -9.43 11.78 2.65
CA SER A 96 -10.42 10.73 2.39
C SER A 96 -11.82 11.31 2.11
N ASN A 97 -12.65 10.53 1.41
CA ASN A 97 -14.00 10.95 1.02
C ASN A 97 -15.03 9.83 1.25
N GLY A 98 -16.29 10.23 1.46
CA GLY A 98 -17.44 9.32 1.57
C GLY A 98 -17.30 8.31 2.72
N LEU A 99 -17.66 7.05 2.46
CA LEU A 99 -17.62 5.96 3.44
C LEU A 99 -16.22 5.70 3.99
N ILE A 100 -15.18 5.83 3.17
CA ILE A 100 -13.79 5.60 3.61
C ILE A 100 -13.41 6.63 4.68
N ARG A 101 -13.86 7.88 4.55
CA ARG A 101 -13.61 8.91 5.56
C ARG A 101 -14.28 8.59 6.88
N LEU A 102 -15.58 8.27 6.82
CA LEU A 102 -16.34 7.91 8.01
C LEU A 102 -15.71 6.71 8.71
N TYR A 103 -15.38 5.66 7.95
CA TYR A 103 -14.71 4.46 8.44
C TYR A 103 -13.37 4.77 9.11
N SER A 104 -12.48 5.46 8.39
CA SER A 104 -11.11 5.71 8.84
C SER A 104 -11.06 6.58 10.09
N ILE A 105 -11.87 7.63 10.15
CA ILE A 105 -11.96 8.49 11.34
C ILE A 105 -12.54 7.70 12.52
N SER A 106 -13.63 6.95 12.31
CA SER A 106 -14.23 6.15 13.38
C SER A 106 -13.24 5.13 13.93
N PHE A 107 -12.50 4.47 13.04
CA PHE A 107 -11.46 3.50 13.41
C PHE A 107 -10.31 4.16 14.18
N LEU A 108 -9.79 5.30 13.72
CA LEU A 108 -8.71 6.01 14.40
C LEU A 108 -9.14 6.58 15.76
N THR A 109 -10.37 7.09 15.87
CA THR A 109 -10.92 7.57 17.15
C THR A 109 -11.08 6.43 18.14
N LEU A 110 -11.56 5.25 17.69
CA LEU A 110 -11.63 4.05 18.51
C LEU A 110 -10.23 3.62 18.96
N ALA A 111 -9.27 3.54 18.04
CA ALA A 111 -7.88 3.21 18.33
C ALA A 111 -7.26 4.15 19.38
N ALA A 112 -7.43 5.46 19.21
CA ALA A 112 -6.95 6.45 20.16
C ALA A 112 -7.60 6.29 21.54
N SER A 113 -8.89 5.95 21.59
CA SER A 113 -9.62 5.72 22.84
C SER A 113 -9.11 4.47 23.57
N ILE A 114 -8.81 3.40 22.84
CA ILE A 114 -8.25 2.15 23.39
C ILE A 114 -6.83 2.36 23.89
N GLU A 115 -5.97 3.03 23.12
CA GLU A 115 -4.60 3.34 23.57
C GLU A 115 -4.60 4.29 24.78
N ALA A 116 -5.52 5.26 24.83
CA ALA A 116 -5.70 6.10 26.02
C ALA A 116 -6.12 5.25 27.24
N TYR A 117 -7.06 4.32 27.07
CA TYR A 117 -7.45 3.39 28.14
C TYR A 117 -6.25 2.56 28.65
N TRP A 118 -5.43 2.01 27.76
CA TRP A 118 -4.22 1.27 28.15
C TRP A 118 -3.20 2.15 28.86
N TYR A 119 -3.02 3.39 28.39
CA TYR A 119 -2.14 4.36 29.06
C TYR A 119 -2.61 4.65 30.49
N PHE A 120 -3.91 4.83 30.72
CA PHE A 120 -4.45 5.09 32.07
C PHE A 120 -4.49 3.87 32.99
N THR A 121 -4.36 2.66 32.43
CA THR A 121 -4.38 1.40 33.20
C THR A 121 -2.99 0.78 33.35
N ASP A 122 -1.93 1.50 32.95
CA ASP A 122 -0.54 1.02 32.90
C ASP A 122 -0.40 -0.32 32.16
N TYR A 123 -1.29 -0.59 31.21
CA TYR A 123 -1.26 -1.80 30.40
C TYR A 123 -0.16 -1.69 29.35
N ASN A 124 0.66 -2.74 29.20
CA ASN A 124 1.69 -2.79 28.17
C ASN A 124 1.05 -2.96 26.78
N ALA A 125 0.70 -1.83 26.17
CA ALA A 125 -0.03 -1.78 24.91
C ALA A 125 0.78 -2.42 23.76
N PRO A 126 0.16 -3.32 22.97
CA PRO A 126 0.77 -3.78 21.72
C PRO A 126 0.96 -2.60 20.76
N PHE A 127 1.86 -2.78 19.80
CA PHE A 127 2.23 -1.73 18.84
C PHE A 127 1.18 -1.54 17.73
N VAL A 128 -0.08 -1.29 18.10
CA VAL A 128 -1.20 -1.23 17.15
C VAL A 128 -1.22 0.07 16.35
N ILE A 129 -0.62 1.12 16.90
CA ILE A 129 -0.41 2.40 16.22
C ILE A 129 0.19 2.23 14.82
N TRP A 130 1.06 1.25 14.61
CA TRP A 130 1.64 0.94 13.29
C TRP A 130 0.56 0.70 12.22
N TYR A 131 -0.48 -0.07 12.54
CA TYR A 131 -1.58 -0.34 11.61
C TYR A 131 -2.43 0.90 11.33
N CYS A 132 -2.52 1.82 12.29
CA CYS A 132 -3.16 3.13 12.08
C CYS A 132 -2.34 4.01 11.11
N TYR A 133 -1.01 3.95 11.19
CA TYR A 133 -0.12 4.58 10.21
C TYR A 133 -0.27 3.95 8.83
N LEU A 134 -0.23 2.62 8.72
CA LEU A 134 -0.45 1.91 7.46
C LEU A 134 -1.77 2.31 6.80
N LEU A 135 -2.86 2.30 7.57
CA LEU A 135 -4.17 2.76 7.09
C LEU A 135 -4.11 4.20 6.56
N THR A 136 -3.42 5.09 7.25
CA THR A 136 -3.32 6.50 6.86
C THR A 136 -2.47 6.67 5.60
N ILE A 137 -1.34 5.96 5.49
CA ILE A 137 -0.51 5.91 4.28
C ILE A 137 -1.37 5.43 3.10
N LEU A 138 -2.14 4.35 3.28
CA LEU A 138 -3.01 3.82 2.23
C LEU A 138 -4.08 4.82 1.78
N ILE A 139 -4.59 5.67 2.68
CA ILE A 139 -5.50 6.78 2.33
C ILE A 139 -4.79 7.86 1.52
N VAL A 140 -3.55 8.21 1.90
CA VAL A 140 -2.72 9.16 1.17
C VAL A 140 -2.47 8.64 -0.25
N ILE A 141 -2.03 7.39 -0.39
CA ILE A 141 -1.82 6.72 -1.68
C ILE A 141 -3.10 6.69 -2.51
N ARG A 142 -4.22 6.35 -1.89
CA ARG A 142 -5.54 6.38 -2.54
C ARG A 142 -5.86 7.76 -3.14
N ARG A 143 -5.54 8.83 -2.42
CA ARG A 143 -5.75 10.21 -2.87
C ARG A 143 -4.82 10.54 -4.04
N PHE A 144 -3.55 10.15 -3.96
CA PHE A 144 -2.59 10.34 -5.06
C PHE A 144 -3.01 9.60 -6.33
N LEU A 145 -3.42 8.33 -6.24
CA LEU A 145 -3.90 7.57 -7.39
C LEU A 145 -5.12 8.22 -8.04
N ARG A 146 -6.10 8.70 -7.26
CA ARG A 146 -7.30 9.37 -7.83
C ARG A 146 -6.98 10.70 -8.51
N MET A 147 -6.04 11.47 -7.96
CA MET A 147 -5.70 12.80 -8.45
C MET A 147 -4.51 12.78 -9.41
N ARG A 148 -3.98 11.60 -9.76
CA ARG A 148 -2.74 11.41 -10.52
C ARG A 148 -2.69 12.25 -11.80
N VAL A 149 -3.72 12.11 -12.64
CA VAL A 149 -3.82 12.83 -13.92
C VAL A 149 -3.78 14.36 -13.70
N PHE A 150 -4.54 14.85 -12.72
CA PHE A 150 -4.55 16.27 -12.37
C PHE A 150 -3.17 16.77 -11.92
N TRP A 151 -2.51 16.05 -11.01
CA TRP A 151 -1.17 16.42 -10.53
C TRP A 151 -0.12 16.40 -11.63
N LEU A 152 -0.18 15.43 -12.55
CA LEU A 152 0.76 15.36 -13.66
C LEU A 152 0.62 16.54 -14.63
N ILE A 153 -0.61 16.97 -14.92
CA ILE A 153 -0.86 18.16 -15.76
C ILE A 153 -0.32 19.42 -15.06
N GLU A 154 -0.55 19.55 -13.76
CA GLU A 154 -0.06 20.69 -12.98
C GLU A 154 1.47 20.76 -12.93
N VAL A 155 2.15 19.61 -12.79
CA VAL A 155 3.61 19.54 -12.76
C VAL A 155 4.21 19.88 -14.12
N ASN A 156 3.62 19.39 -15.21
CA ASN A 156 4.07 19.72 -16.55
C ASN A 156 2.91 19.68 -17.55
N PRO A 157 2.41 20.84 -17.99
CA PRO A 157 1.28 20.93 -18.93
C PRO A 157 1.56 20.30 -20.30
N LYS A 158 2.83 20.02 -20.63
CA LYS A 158 3.20 19.33 -21.88
C LYS A 158 3.01 17.83 -21.81
N TRP A 159 2.86 17.26 -20.61
CA TRP A 159 2.50 15.85 -20.47
C TRP A 159 1.04 15.65 -20.86
N SER A 160 0.76 14.52 -21.51
CA SER A 160 -0.58 14.10 -21.87
C SER A 160 -1.00 12.88 -21.04
N PRO A 161 -1.10 12.99 -19.70
CA PRO A 161 -1.48 11.87 -18.85
C PRO A 161 -2.94 11.48 -19.13
N THR A 162 -3.21 10.18 -19.09
CA THR A 162 -4.54 9.64 -19.37
C THR A 162 -5.07 8.83 -18.19
N PRO A 163 -6.39 8.87 -17.92
CA PRO A 163 -6.99 7.97 -16.94
C PRO A 163 -6.92 6.54 -17.47
N LEU A 164 -6.38 5.62 -16.67
CA LEU A 164 -6.22 4.22 -17.05
C LEU A 164 -7.28 3.37 -16.34
N ALA A 165 -7.76 2.31 -16.99
CA ALA A 165 -8.59 1.29 -16.33
C ALA A 165 -7.87 0.70 -15.10
N LEU A 166 -6.54 0.58 -15.18
CA LEU A 166 -5.65 0.21 -14.09
C LEU A 166 -5.86 1.05 -12.82
N ASP A 167 -6.14 2.36 -12.93
CA ASP A 167 -6.32 3.23 -11.76
C ASP A 167 -7.48 2.72 -10.87
N SER A 168 -8.58 2.25 -11.47
CA SER A 168 -9.72 1.70 -10.73
C SER A 168 -9.39 0.38 -10.01
N GLN A 169 -8.58 -0.47 -10.63
CA GLN A 169 -8.18 -1.78 -10.08
C GLN A 169 -7.21 -1.60 -8.92
N LEU A 170 -6.27 -0.67 -9.04
CA LEU A 170 -5.36 -0.30 -7.95
C LEU A 170 -6.12 0.32 -6.77
N LEU A 171 -7.13 1.14 -7.04
CA LEU A 171 -8.01 1.66 -5.99
C LEU A 171 -8.81 0.53 -5.31
N LEU A 172 -9.20 -0.54 -6.02
CA LEU A 172 -9.85 -1.68 -5.39
C LEU A 172 -8.88 -2.47 -4.51
N ALA A 173 -7.67 -2.76 -5.01
CA ALA A 173 -6.61 -3.43 -4.24
C ALA A 173 -6.25 -2.65 -2.96
N ASN A 174 -6.16 -1.33 -3.06
CA ASN A 174 -5.93 -0.43 -1.93
C ASN A 174 -7.01 -0.54 -0.83
N ILE A 175 -8.28 -0.77 -1.18
CA ILE A 175 -9.32 -1.04 -0.18
C ILE A 175 -9.02 -2.36 0.55
N GLY A 176 -8.58 -3.39 -0.18
CA GLY A 176 -8.16 -4.67 0.41
C GLY A 176 -7.07 -4.47 1.47
N PHE A 177 -6.05 -3.69 1.17
CA PHE A 177 -5.00 -3.36 2.15
C PHE A 177 -5.54 -2.61 3.37
N ILE A 178 -6.42 -1.61 3.18
CA ILE A 178 -7.04 -0.87 4.29
C ILE A 178 -7.81 -1.83 5.21
N VAL A 179 -8.65 -2.69 4.63
CA VAL A 179 -9.42 -3.67 5.38
C VAL A 179 -8.51 -4.63 6.12
N SER A 180 -7.46 -5.14 5.47
CA SER A 180 -6.51 -6.07 6.12
C SER A 180 -5.81 -5.44 7.33
N ALA A 181 -5.34 -4.19 7.22
CA ALA A 181 -4.65 -3.47 8.29
C ALA A 181 -5.61 -3.21 9.46
N SER A 182 -6.85 -2.81 9.16
CA SER A 182 -7.88 -2.61 10.18
C SER A 182 -8.28 -3.90 10.88
N LEU A 183 -8.43 -5.01 10.16
CA LEU A 183 -8.74 -6.31 10.77
C LEU A 183 -7.61 -6.78 11.69
N MET A 184 -6.36 -6.58 11.28
CA MET A 184 -5.20 -6.95 12.10
C MET A 184 -5.18 -6.17 13.41
N ALA A 185 -5.33 -4.86 13.33
CA ALA A 185 -5.44 -4.01 14.51
C ALA A 185 -6.66 -4.35 15.38
N PHE A 186 -7.80 -4.65 14.77
CA PHE A 186 -9.00 -5.04 15.49
C PHE A 186 -8.80 -6.35 16.26
N GLU A 187 -8.17 -7.37 15.65
CA GLU A 187 -7.81 -8.61 16.34
C GLU A 187 -6.89 -8.31 17.53
N TYR A 188 -5.87 -7.46 17.37
CA TYR A 188 -5.03 -7.04 18.50
C TYR A 188 -5.83 -6.39 19.63
N TYR A 189 -6.75 -5.46 19.31
CA TYR A 189 -7.61 -4.83 20.30
C TYR A 189 -8.46 -5.85 21.05
N VAL A 190 -9.11 -6.78 20.34
CA VAL A 190 -9.93 -7.82 20.97
C VAL A 190 -9.09 -8.69 21.91
N ARG A 191 -7.93 -9.17 21.46
CA ARG A 191 -7.05 -10.02 22.27
C ARG A 191 -6.63 -9.36 23.58
N HIS A 192 -6.28 -8.07 23.51
CA HIS A 192 -5.70 -7.35 24.66
C HIS A 192 -6.76 -6.71 25.56
N LEU A 193 -7.98 -6.47 25.05
CA LEU A 193 -9.11 -6.00 25.88
C LEU A 193 -9.84 -7.14 26.59
N THR A 194 -9.93 -8.31 25.96
CA THR A 194 -10.72 -9.45 26.49
C THR A 194 -9.87 -10.56 27.10
N GLY A 195 -8.55 -10.53 26.89
CA GLY A 195 -7.64 -11.60 27.32
C GLY A 195 -7.70 -12.87 26.45
N PHE A 196 -8.40 -12.83 25.31
CA PHE A 196 -8.50 -13.97 24.37
C PHE A 196 -7.19 -14.13 23.58
N SER A 197 -6.15 -14.66 24.21
CA SER A 197 -4.81 -14.82 23.62
C SER A 197 -4.79 -15.67 22.35
N ASP A 198 -5.70 -16.64 22.26
CA ASP A 198 -5.74 -17.69 21.23
C ASP A 198 -6.39 -17.22 19.92
N LEU A 199 -6.97 -16.03 19.89
CA LEU A 199 -7.50 -15.42 18.66
C LEU A 199 -6.32 -14.96 17.79
N VAL A 200 -5.90 -15.78 16.82
CA VAL A 200 -4.76 -15.50 15.91
C VAL A 200 -5.12 -15.71 14.43
N VAL A 201 -6.39 -15.55 14.09
CA VAL A 201 -6.90 -15.88 12.74
C VAL A 201 -6.39 -14.87 11.72
N VAL A 202 -6.61 -13.58 11.98
CA VAL A 202 -6.14 -12.50 11.11
C VAL A 202 -4.62 -12.44 11.13
N TYR A 203 -3.99 -12.60 12.29
CA TYR A 203 -2.53 -12.64 12.43
C TYR A 203 -1.88 -13.63 11.45
N ASN A 204 -2.44 -14.84 11.36
CA ASN A 204 -1.90 -15.89 10.50
C ASN A 204 -2.15 -15.63 9.01
N ILE A 205 -3.26 -14.98 8.65
CA ILE A 205 -3.66 -14.78 7.24
C ILE A 205 -3.08 -13.47 6.65
N PHE A 206 -2.86 -12.47 7.49
CA PHE A 206 -2.44 -11.12 7.12
C PHE A 206 -1.26 -11.06 6.13
N PRO A 207 -0.11 -11.71 6.36
CA PRO A 207 1.03 -11.62 5.45
C PRO A 207 0.70 -12.22 4.07
N TYR A 208 0.02 -13.37 4.04
CA TYR A 208 -0.35 -14.05 2.80
C TYR A 208 -1.33 -13.23 1.96
N PHE A 209 -2.32 -12.63 2.61
CA PHE A 209 -3.29 -11.78 1.95
C PHE A 209 -2.62 -10.54 1.33
N ASN A 210 -1.74 -9.86 2.08
CA ASN A 210 -1.04 -8.69 1.59
C ASN A 210 -0.05 -9.01 0.48
N HIS A 211 0.67 -10.13 0.56
CA HIS A 211 1.55 -10.58 -0.53
C HIS A 211 0.73 -10.85 -1.80
N THR A 212 -0.42 -11.52 -1.68
CA THR A 212 -1.30 -11.78 -2.82
C THR A 212 -1.82 -10.49 -3.46
N LEU A 213 -2.22 -9.50 -2.65
CA LEU A 213 -2.61 -8.19 -3.16
C LEU A 213 -1.46 -7.45 -3.86
N SER A 214 -0.26 -7.46 -3.30
CA SER A 214 0.92 -6.84 -3.91
C SER A 214 1.28 -7.50 -5.24
N MET A 215 1.21 -8.83 -5.30
CA MET A 215 1.41 -9.60 -6.53
C MET A 215 0.34 -9.28 -7.57
N PHE A 216 -0.93 -9.17 -7.16
CA PHE A 216 -2.01 -8.75 -8.03
C PHE A 216 -1.74 -7.34 -8.60
N MET A 217 -1.31 -6.37 -7.79
CA MET A 217 -0.98 -5.03 -8.28
C MET A 217 0.12 -5.03 -9.33
N ILE A 218 1.23 -5.75 -9.08
CA ILE A 218 2.32 -5.89 -10.05
C ILE A 218 1.82 -6.51 -11.35
N TYR A 219 1.04 -7.60 -11.24
CA TYR A 219 0.47 -8.26 -12.39
C TYR A 219 -0.37 -7.29 -13.24
N MET A 220 -1.26 -6.51 -12.62
CA MET A 220 -2.09 -5.54 -13.35
C MET A 220 -1.26 -4.45 -14.03
N ILE A 221 -0.22 -3.93 -13.37
CA ILE A 221 0.69 -2.95 -13.97
C ILE A 221 1.43 -3.54 -15.18
N ILE A 222 1.84 -4.80 -15.09
CA ILE A 222 2.55 -5.49 -16.16
C ILE A 222 1.63 -5.77 -17.35
N VAL A 223 0.40 -6.21 -17.12
CA VAL A 223 -0.60 -6.38 -18.18
C VAL A 223 -0.85 -5.04 -18.90
N GLN A 224 -1.02 -3.96 -18.15
CA GLN A 224 -1.20 -2.61 -18.72
C GLN A 224 0.04 -2.17 -19.53
N SER A 225 1.23 -2.51 -19.05
CA SER A 225 2.49 -2.21 -19.73
C SER A 225 2.61 -2.95 -21.07
N ILE A 226 2.21 -4.21 -21.12
CA ILE A 226 2.17 -5.01 -22.37
C ILE A 226 1.15 -4.46 -23.35
N GLN A 227 -0.05 -4.09 -22.87
CA GLN A 227 -1.07 -3.47 -23.72
C GLN A 227 -0.58 -2.17 -24.36
N HIS A 228 0.15 -1.36 -23.60
CA HIS A 228 0.75 -0.14 -24.12
C HIS A 228 1.81 -0.41 -25.21
N LEU A 229 2.67 -1.42 -25.03
CA LEU A 229 3.64 -1.82 -26.06
C LEU A 229 2.95 -2.25 -27.36
N LYS A 230 1.88 -3.04 -27.26
CA LYS A 230 1.10 -3.50 -28.42
C LYS A 230 0.45 -2.34 -29.17
N ALA A 231 -0.03 -1.33 -28.45
CA ALA A 231 -0.60 -0.14 -29.07
C ALA A 231 0.44 0.64 -29.89
N ILE A 232 1.66 0.83 -29.37
CA ILE A 232 2.74 1.52 -30.08
C ILE A 232 3.12 0.78 -31.37
N GLU A 233 3.15 -0.57 -31.36
CA GLU A 233 3.49 -1.37 -32.53
C GLU A 233 2.43 -1.28 -33.64
N LEU A 234 1.16 -1.07 -33.29
CA LEU A 234 0.08 -0.89 -34.27
C LEU A 234 0.11 0.50 -34.94
N GLU A 235 0.73 1.48 -34.30
CA GLU A 235 0.85 2.86 -34.80
C GLU A 235 2.13 3.10 -35.62
N ALA A 236 3.09 2.15 -35.62
CA ALA A 236 4.39 2.23 -36.28
C ALA A 236 4.42 1.51 -37.64
#